data_AF-X0WKZ7-F1
#
_entry.id   AF-X0WKZ7-F1
#
_cell.length_a   1.000
_cell.length_b   1.000
_cell.length_c   1.000
_cell.angle_alpha   90.00
_cell.angle_beta   90.00
_cell.angle_gamma   90.00
#
_symmetry.space_group_name_H-M   'P 1'
#
loop_
_entity.id
_entity.type
_entity.pdbx_description
1 polymer ?
#
loop_
_entity_poly.entity_id
_entity_poly.type
_entity_poly.pdbx_seq_one_letter_code
_entity_poly.pdbx_strand_id
1 'polypeptide(L)' 'QFLNVDSLGYFSLEGLMDSVENGKTHFCTACFSGKYPIPLKEDFSKDQYKPDK' A
#
# COMPACT_ATOMS: atom_id res chain seq x y z
N GLN A 1 -22.58 -6.32 -2.94
CA GLN A 1 -22.59 -4.98 -2.31
C GLN A 1 -21.65 -5.05 -1.10
N PHE A 2 -20.59 -4.23 -1.02
CA PHE A 2 -19.49 -4.46 -0.05
C PHE A 2 -19.58 -3.59 1.22
N LEU A 3 -19.94 -2.30 1.11
CA LEU A 3 -19.95 -1.37 2.26
C LEU A 3 -21.32 -0.74 2.59
N ASN A 4 -22.27 -0.72 1.65
CA ASN A 4 -23.62 -0.15 1.83
C ASN A 4 -23.64 1.29 2.40
N VAL A 5 -22.92 2.21 1.76
CA VAL A 5 -22.83 3.63 2.16
C VAL A 5 -23.30 4.55 1.04
N ASP A 6 -23.80 5.74 1.40
CA ASP A 6 -24.25 6.77 0.45
C ASP A 6 -23.10 7.49 -0.25
N SER A 7 -21.93 7.59 0.40
CA SER A 7 -20.72 8.17 -0.18
C SER A 7 -19.46 7.53 0.38
N LEU A 8 -18.36 7.65 -0.37
CA LEU A 8 -17.03 7.14 -0.02
C LEU A 8 -15.97 8.11 -0.55
N GLY A 9 -15.02 8.48 0.30
CA GLY A 9 -13.87 9.30 -0.07
C GLY A 9 -12.57 8.61 0.34
N TYR A 10 -11.56 8.71 -0.52
CA TYR A 10 -10.20 8.24 -0.23
C TYR A 10 -9.27 9.44 -0.12
N PHE A 11 -8.28 9.33 0.76
CA PHE A 11 -7.17 10.28 0.78
C PHE A 11 -6.33 10.12 -0.49
N SER A 12 -5.82 11.23 -1.02
CA SER A 12 -4.71 11.14 -1.95
C SER A 12 -3.49 10.60 -1.23
N LEU A 13 -2.66 9.82 -1.94
CA LEU A 13 -1.43 9.31 -1.34
C LEU A 13 -0.54 10.47 -0.85
N GLU A 14 -0.46 11.55 -1.63
CA GLU A 14 0.27 12.77 -1.24
C GLU A 14 -0.27 13.39 0.06
N GLY A 15 -1.59 13.57 0.17
CA GLY A 15 -2.20 14.13 1.37
C GLY A 15 -1.99 13.25 2.61
N LEU A 16 -1.95 11.92 2.42
CA LEU A 16 -1.60 11.00 3.51
C LEU A 16 -0.16 11.22 3.97
N MET A 17 0.80 11.35 3.03
CA MET A 17 2.21 11.56 3.39
C MET A 17 2.43 12.92 4.05
N ASP A 18 1.69 13.95 3.67
CA ASP A 18 1.79 15.29 4.26
C ASP A 18 1.18 15.37 5.66
N SER A 19 0.31 14.42 6.02
CA SER A 19 -0.35 14.36 7.34
C SER A 19 0.52 13.78 8.45
N VAL A 20 1.67 13.18 8.11
CA VAL A 20 2.58 12.52 9.07
C VAL A 20 3.97 13.14 8.99
N GLU A 21 4.63 13.25 10.14
CA GLU A 21 5.99 13.81 10.21
C GLU A 21 6.95 12.95 9.37
N ASN A 22 7.76 13.61 8.53
CA ASN A 22 8.71 12.95 7.63
C ASN A 22 8.07 11.92 6.68
N GLY A 23 6.78 12.05 6.37
CA GLY A 23 6.02 11.09 5.55
C GLY A 23 6.70 10.73 4.24
N LYS A 24 7.12 11.75 3.48
CA LYS A 24 7.73 11.57 2.15
C LYS A 24 9.08 10.84 2.15
N THR A 25 9.72 10.64 3.31
CA THR A 25 11.08 10.10 3.39
C THR A 25 11.23 8.85 4.26
N HIS A 26 10.35 8.62 5.23
CA HIS A 26 10.51 7.54 6.22
C HIS A 26 9.48 6.41 6.12
N PHE A 27 8.49 6.53 5.23
CA PHE A 27 7.39 5.58 5.14
C PHE A 27 7.32 4.89 3.79
N CYS A 28 7.12 3.58 3.83
CA CYS A 28 6.86 2.77 2.65
C CYS A 28 5.44 2.99 2.14
N THR A 29 5.28 3.23 0.84
CA THR A 29 3.97 3.40 0.20
C THR A 29 3.57 2.24 -0.71
N ALA A 30 4.26 1.10 -0.61
CA ALA A 30 4.11 -0.01 -1.57
C ALA A 30 2.68 -0.58 -1.62
N CYS A 31 1.98 -0.63 -0.48
CA CYS A 31 0.60 -1.12 -0.43
C CYS A 31 -0.39 -0.26 -1.26
N PHE A 32 -0.06 1.01 -1.49
CA PHE A 32 -0.89 1.94 -2.28
C PHE A 32 -0.32 2.19 -3.68
N SER A 33 1.00 2.22 -3.82
CA SER A 33 1.70 2.62 -5.06
C SER A 33 2.32 1.47 -5.84
N GLY A 34 2.45 0.28 -5.24
CA GLY A 34 3.19 -0.85 -5.79
C GLY A 34 4.72 -0.68 -5.81
N LYS A 35 5.25 0.49 -5.41
CA LYS A 35 6.69 0.79 -5.41
C LYS A 35 7.31 0.36 -4.10
N TYR A 36 7.90 -0.83 -4.08
CA TYR A 36 8.65 -1.32 -2.93
C TYR A 36 10.03 -0.62 -2.86
N PRO A 37 10.45 -0.13 -1.67
CA PRO A 37 11.75 0.50 -1.50
C PRO A 37 12.92 -0.50 -1.55
N ILE A 38 12.59 -1.80 -1.58
CA ILE A 38 13.53 -2.90 -1.75
C ILE A 38 13.24 -3.64 -3.07
N PRO A 39 14.26 -4.25 -3.70
CA PRO A 39 14.05 -5.09 -4.87
C PRO A 39 13.15 -6.28 -4.55
N LEU A 40 12.17 -6.55 -5.41
CA LEU A 40 11.45 -7.81 -5.42
C LEU A 40 12.17 -8.79 -6.35
N LYS A 41 12.15 -10.08 -6.01
CA LYS A 41 12.58 -11.13 -6.93
C LYS A 41 11.60 -11.21 -8.10
N GLU A 42 12.07 -11.62 -9.28
CA GLU A 42 11.24 -11.73 -10.49
C GLU A 42 10.06 -12.69 -10.31
N ASP A 43 10.23 -13.73 -9.49
CA ASP A 43 9.22 -14.74 -9.14
C ASP A 43 8.44 -14.41 -7.86
N PHE A 44 8.58 -13.20 -7.33
CA PHE A 44 7.92 -12.80 -6.09
C PHE A 44 6.40 -12.91 -6.23
N SER A 45 5.81 -13.77 -5.40
CA SER A 45 4.38 -13.87 -5.22
C SER A 45 4.03 -13.57 -3.77
N LYS A 46 2.94 -12.82 -3.54
CA LYS A 46 2.38 -12.63 -2.19
C LYS A 46 2.10 -13.97 -1.49
N ASP A 47 1.85 -15.02 -2.28
CA ASP A 47 1.49 -16.34 -1.77
C ASP A 47 2.68 -17.29 -1.61
N GLN A 48 3.92 -16.85 -1.86
CA GLN A 48 5.11 -17.71 -1.87
C GLN A 48 5.43 -18.38 -0.52
N TYR A 49 4.91 -17.84 0.58
CA TYR A 49 5.10 -18.37 1.94
C TYR A 49 3.80 -18.85 2.57
N LYS A 50 2.72 -19.01 1.80
CA LYS A 50 1.48 -19.55 2.33
C LYS A 50 1.62 -21.05 2.58
N PRO A 51 1.22 -21.54 3.77
CA PRO A 51 1.40 -22.95 4.16
C PRO A 51 0.63 -23.95 3.27
N ASP A 52 -0.30 -23.47 2.45
CA ASP A 52 -1.22 -24.29 1.65
C ASP A 52 -0.82 -24.36 0.16
N LYS A 53 0.42 -23.98 -0.19
CA LYS A 53 1.03 -24.12 -1.52
C LYS A 53 2.15 -25.16 -1.51
#